data_AF-A0A9E3JU86-F1
#
_entry.id   AF-A0A9E3JU86-F1
#
_cell.length_a   1.000
_cell.length_b   1.000
_cell.length_c   1.000
_cell.angle_alpha   90.00
_cell.angle_beta   90.00
_cell.angle_gamma   90.00
#
_symmetry.space_group_name_H-M   'P 1'
#
loop_
_entity.id
_entity.type
_entity.pdbx_description
1 polymer ?
#
loop_
_entity_poly.entity_id
_entity_poly.type
_entity_poly.pdbx_seq_one_letter_code
_entity_poly.pdbx_strand_id
1 'polypeptide(L)'
;NRILNEMTGDIEDLVLRDNTLQTHLLVREVQAQLDPAVVDGYASLIAQLEAEGALSRELEQLPSDAELARRKAAGIGLTAPELAVVIANVKNRFKRTLAVLPLTELSWAESVLKPYFPAQLVATRKALAHPLANTILATVLANESVNRCGPLMLRDLAAEHNVDDTEVVKAWGQAWSALHLAPLFASLDADALKVPRAASIKVDARTRVLFKAVIEGVLSVPAQQRDGAGMEELARLFAQPGMLAQLAPAQSEADSYPALSPAFAGAWRAVDAIEAVATFLFAAVSVQRPAGMSLAQFLHVGVALRGQAGIDTLERGLKLTPASKSQEQLRNYAMQALRRTQQRLLMQVLARSNGGADSLEAVELVTNTMGLSGYAAPQDLEQAMLDVWALSEATTAATA
;
A
#
# COMPACT_ATOMS: atom_id res chain seq x y z
N ASN A 1 -2.27 18.64 37.46
CA ASN A 1 -3.11 18.74 36.23
C ASN A 1 -2.71 19.82 35.24
N ARG A 2 -1.75 20.72 35.52
CA ARG A 2 -1.33 21.75 34.54
C ARG A 2 -0.91 21.17 33.18
N ILE A 3 -0.05 20.15 33.18
CA ILE A 3 0.43 19.48 31.95
C ILE A 3 -0.74 18.84 31.16
N LEU A 4 -1.72 18.24 31.85
CA LEU A 4 -2.90 17.67 31.17
C LEU A 4 -3.72 18.76 30.46
N ASN A 5 -3.88 19.93 31.09
CA ASN A 5 -4.58 21.06 30.47
C ASN A 5 -3.79 21.66 29.29
N GLU A 6 -2.45 21.67 29.37
CA GLU A 6 -1.58 22.15 28.28
C GLU A 6 -1.63 21.24 27.05
N MET A 7 -2.01 19.96 27.21
CA MET A 7 -2.13 18.98 26.13
C MET A 7 -3.55 18.85 25.56
N THR A 8 -4.53 19.60 26.07
CA THR A 8 -5.93 19.47 25.63
C THR A 8 -6.08 19.64 24.11
N GLY A 9 -5.41 20.64 23.53
CA GLY A 9 -5.45 20.87 22.07
C GLY A 9 -4.90 19.69 21.26
N ASP A 10 -3.74 19.14 21.67
CA ASP A 10 -3.16 17.96 21.03
C ASP A 10 -4.13 16.75 21.06
N ILE A 11 -4.83 16.56 22.19
CA ILE A 11 -5.81 15.47 22.35
C ILE A 11 -7.04 15.71 21.46
N GLU A 12 -7.54 16.95 21.42
CA GLU A 12 -8.67 17.33 20.56
C GLU A 12 -8.36 17.05 19.08
N ASP A 13 -7.18 17.46 18.61
CA ASP A 13 -6.74 17.22 17.23
C ASP A 13 -6.64 15.72 16.90
N LEU A 14 -6.10 14.92 17.83
CA LEU A 14 -6.01 13.47 17.65
C LEU A 14 -7.40 12.81 17.57
N VAL A 15 -8.34 13.22 18.43
CA VAL A 15 -9.72 12.69 18.44
C VAL A 15 -10.47 13.10 17.16
N LEU A 16 -10.35 14.36 16.74
CA LEU A 16 -10.99 14.86 15.53
C LEU A 16 -10.43 14.19 14.27
N ARG A 17 -9.12 13.95 14.23
CA ARG A 17 -8.49 13.20 13.14
C ARG A 17 -9.06 11.78 13.05
N ASP A 18 -9.15 11.06 14.17
CA ASP A 18 -9.70 9.70 14.18
C ASP A 18 -11.17 9.69 13.70
N ASN A 19 -12.00 10.61 14.20
CA ASN A 19 -13.40 10.74 13.77
C ASN A 19 -13.54 11.03 12.27
N THR A 20 -12.68 11.90 11.74
CA THR A 20 -12.64 12.23 10.31
C THR A 20 -12.31 10.99 9.48
N LEU A 21 -11.26 10.24 9.86
CA LEU A 21 -10.86 9.02 9.15
C LEU A 21 -11.94 7.92 9.20
N GLN A 22 -12.62 7.75 10.33
CA GLN A 22 -13.74 6.81 10.43
C GLN A 22 -14.92 7.20 9.54
N THR A 23 -15.22 8.50 9.44
CA THR A 23 -16.28 9.00 8.57
C THR A 23 -15.92 8.81 7.09
N HIS A 24 -14.67 9.08 6.71
CA HIS A 24 -14.18 8.81 5.36
C HIS A 24 -14.30 7.32 4.98
N LEU A 25 -13.84 6.43 5.87
CA LEU A 25 -14.03 4.98 5.70
C LEU A 25 -15.50 4.65 5.45
N LEU A 26 -16.40 5.11 6.33
CA LEU A 26 -17.81 4.74 6.23
C LEU A 26 -18.46 5.22 4.93
N VAL A 27 -18.20 6.48 4.54
CA VAL A 27 -18.71 7.04 3.27
C VAL A 27 -18.21 6.24 2.07
N ARG A 28 -16.93 5.84 2.09
CA ARG A 28 -16.35 5.02 1.02
C ARG A 28 -17.00 3.64 0.95
N GLU A 29 -17.15 2.95 2.09
CA GLU A 29 -17.75 1.62 2.11
C GLU A 29 -19.23 1.67 1.67
N VAL A 30 -19.97 2.72 2.03
CA VAL A 30 -21.35 2.94 1.53
C VAL A 30 -21.36 3.11 0.01
N GLN A 31 -20.41 3.86 -0.57
CA GLN A 31 -20.31 4.01 -2.03
C GLN A 31 -19.96 2.69 -2.72
N ALA A 32 -19.11 1.86 -2.08
CA ALA A 32 -18.71 0.56 -2.60
C ALA A 32 -19.85 -0.45 -2.64
N GLN A 33 -20.89 -0.30 -1.81
CA GLN A 33 -22.09 -1.17 -1.80
C GLN A 33 -22.91 -1.13 -3.11
N LEU A 34 -22.62 -0.20 -4.03
CA LEU A 34 -23.20 -0.21 -5.38
C LEU A 34 -22.71 -1.39 -6.23
N ASP A 35 -21.57 -1.98 -5.88
CA ASP A 35 -21.04 -3.16 -6.54
C ASP A 35 -21.59 -4.44 -5.85
N PRO A 36 -22.34 -5.30 -6.57
CA PRO A 36 -22.84 -6.55 -6.01
C PRO A 36 -21.75 -7.47 -5.45
N ALA A 37 -20.53 -7.44 -6.00
CA ALA A 37 -19.41 -8.24 -5.50
C ALA A 37 -18.94 -7.76 -4.11
N VAL A 38 -19.04 -6.46 -3.84
CA VAL A 38 -18.74 -5.90 -2.50
C VAL A 38 -19.81 -6.34 -1.50
N VAL A 39 -21.09 -6.38 -1.90
CA VAL A 39 -22.18 -6.89 -1.05
C VAL A 39 -21.92 -8.35 -0.66
N ASP A 40 -21.52 -9.19 -1.62
CA ASP A 40 -21.14 -10.60 -1.36
C ASP A 40 -19.90 -10.72 -0.47
N GLY A 41 -18.94 -9.82 -0.67
CA GLY A 41 -17.76 -9.68 0.18
C GLY A 41 -18.14 -9.41 1.64
N TYR A 42 -19.04 -8.45 1.90
CA TYR A 42 -19.52 -8.16 3.25
C TYR A 42 -20.37 -9.28 3.84
N ALA A 43 -21.24 -9.93 3.06
CA ALA A 43 -22.00 -11.09 3.53
C ALA A 43 -21.06 -12.21 4.02
N SER A 44 -20.01 -12.51 3.25
CA SER A 44 -18.99 -13.50 3.61
C SER A 44 -18.20 -13.08 4.85
N LEU A 45 -17.88 -11.78 4.99
CA LEU A 45 -17.19 -11.23 6.16
C LEU A 45 -18.04 -11.35 7.42
N ILE A 46 -19.34 -11.03 7.36
CA ILE A 46 -20.25 -11.17 8.49
C ILE A 46 -20.34 -12.64 8.92
N ALA A 47 -20.50 -13.56 7.97
CA ALA A 47 -20.53 -14.99 8.26
C ALA A 47 -19.22 -15.48 8.91
N GLN A 48 -18.06 -14.99 8.45
CA GLN A 48 -16.77 -15.30 9.07
C GLN A 48 -16.71 -14.79 10.53
N LEU A 49 -17.11 -13.54 10.78
CA LEU A 49 -17.11 -12.97 12.13
C LEU A 49 -18.05 -13.72 13.08
N GLU A 50 -19.18 -14.23 12.59
CA GLU A 50 -20.08 -15.07 13.38
C GLU A 50 -19.47 -16.44 13.69
N ALA A 51 -18.86 -17.09 12.70
CA ALA A 51 -18.21 -18.39 12.88
C ALA A 51 -17.08 -18.33 13.93
N GLU A 52 -16.40 -17.19 14.03
CA GLU A 52 -15.36 -16.92 15.01
C GLU A 52 -15.90 -16.44 16.37
N GLY A 53 -17.23 -16.26 16.51
CA GLY A 53 -17.86 -15.71 17.72
C GLY A 53 -17.51 -14.23 17.96
N ALA A 54 -17.04 -13.52 16.94
CA ALA A 54 -16.69 -12.11 17.00
C ALA A 54 -17.90 -11.18 16.79
N LEU A 55 -19.01 -11.70 16.27
CA LEU A 55 -20.22 -10.95 15.94
C LEU A 55 -21.46 -11.85 16.16
N SER A 56 -22.60 -11.24 16.48
CA SER A 56 -23.91 -11.91 16.47
C SER A 56 -24.90 -11.05 15.70
N ARG A 57 -25.41 -11.53 14.54
CA ARG A 57 -26.35 -10.74 13.72
C ARG A 57 -27.62 -10.36 14.46
N GLU A 58 -28.12 -11.24 15.34
CA GLU A 58 -29.33 -10.98 16.12
C GLU A 58 -29.14 -9.82 17.11
N LEU A 59 -28.04 -9.83 17.87
CA LEU A 59 -27.73 -8.77 18.83
C LEU A 59 -27.43 -7.43 18.14
N GLU A 60 -26.75 -7.50 17.00
CA GLU A 60 -26.29 -6.34 16.23
C GLU A 60 -27.32 -5.83 15.21
N GLN A 61 -28.49 -6.49 15.12
CA GLN A 61 -29.58 -6.19 14.19
C GLN A 61 -29.14 -6.17 12.71
N LEU A 62 -28.21 -7.06 12.35
CA LEU A 62 -27.73 -7.19 10.98
C LEU A 62 -28.64 -8.11 10.15
N PRO A 63 -28.78 -7.85 8.82
CA PRO A 63 -29.63 -8.65 7.95
C PRO A 63 -29.14 -10.10 7.83
N SER A 64 -30.08 -11.02 7.62
CA SER A 64 -29.76 -12.43 7.32
C SER A 64 -29.20 -12.59 5.91
N ASP A 65 -28.61 -13.76 5.60
CA ASP A 65 -28.09 -14.03 4.24
C ASP A 65 -29.20 -13.97 3.19
N ALA A 66 -30.40 -14.45 3.52
CA ALA A 66 -31.56 -14.39 2.65
C ALA A 66 -31.99 -12.93 2.37
N GLU A 67 -31.96 -12.07 3.38
CA GLU A 67 -32.28 -10.65 3.23
C GLU A 67 -31.19 -9.91 2.44
N LEU A 68 -29.91 -10.18 2.70
CA LEU A 68 -28.80 -9.64 1.92
C LEU A 68 -28.90 -10.05 0.45
N ALA A 69 -29.20 -11.31 0.16
CA ALA A 69 -29.38 -11.80 -1.20
C ALA A 69 -30.56 -11.10 -1.90
N ARG A 70 -31.70 -10.93 -1.19
CA ARG A 70 -32.87 -10.22 -1.70
C ARG A 70 -32.57 -8.75 -1.99
N ARG A 71 -31.90 -8.04 -1.06
CA ARG A 71 -31.50 -6.63 -1.23
C ARG A 71 -30.52 -6.48 -2.39
N LYS A 72 -29.51 -7.36 -2.49
CA LYS A 72 -28.55 -7.36 -3.60
C LYS A 72 -29.25 -7.50 -4.96
N ALA A 73 -30.24 -8.40 -5.07
CA ALA A 73 -31.03 -8.55 -6.30
C ALA A 73 -31.83 -7.28 -6.68
N ALA A 74 -32.13 -6.42 -5.70
CA ALA A 74 -32.75 -5.11 -5.90
C ALA A 74 -31.74 -3.96 -6.06
N GLY A 75 -30.43 -4.25 -6.13
CA GLY A 75 -29.37 -3.23 -6.20
C GLY A 75 -29.15 -2.46 -4.89
N ILE A 76 -29.56 -3.05 -3.76
CA ILE A 76 -29.46 -2.45 -2.42
C ILE A 76 -28.41 -3.25 -1.64
N GLY A 77 -27.36 -2.58 -1.15
CA GLY A 77 -26.37 -3.19 -0.25
C GLY A 77 -26.65 -2.90 1.22
N LEU A 78 -25.61 -3.01 2.05
CA LEU A 78 -25.67 -2.61 3.45
C LEU A 78 -25.84 -1.09 3.60
N THR A 79 -26.58 -0.68 4.62
CA THR A 79 -26.75 0.71 5.01
C THR A 79 -25.55 1.21 5.81
N ALA A 80 -25.42 2.53 5.98
CA ALA A 80 -24.34 3.11 6.77
C ALA A 80 -24.31 2.63 8.24
N PRO A 81 -25.45 2.53 8.97
CA PRO A 81 -25.44 1.96 10.32
C PRO A 81 -24.99 0.49 10.36
N GLU A 82 -25.48 -0.34 9.43
CA GLU A 82 -25.08 -1.76 9.35
C GLU A 82 -23.58 -1.89 9.04
N LEU A 83 -23.04 -1.08 8.12
CA LEU A 83 -21.60 -1.04 7.83
C LEU A 83 -20.77 -0.60 9.04
N ALA A 84 -21.22 0.42 9.77
CA ALA A 84 -20.53 0.90 10.96
C ALA A 84 -20.40 -0.20 12.02
N VAL A 85 -21.46 -0.99 12.22
CA VAL A 85 -21.47 -2.13 13.14
C VAL A 85 -20.51 -3.23 12.70
N VAL A 86 -20.50 -3.59 11.42
CA VAL A 86 -19.56 -4.60 10.89
C VAL A 86 -18.11 -4.12 11.04
N ILE A 87 -17.82 -2.87 10.65
CA ILE A 87 -16.49 -2.28 10.76
C ILE A 87 -16.01 -2.22 12.22
N ALA A 88 -16.90 -1.87 13.16
CA ALA A 88 -16.58 -1.84 14.58
C ALA A 88 -16.20 -3.24 15.09
N ASN A 89 -16.94 -4.27 14.69
CA ASN A 89 -16.65 -5.66 15.04
C ASN A 89 -15.32 -6.14 14.44
N VAL A 90 -15.01 -5.79 13.18
CA VAL A 90 -13.69 -6.06 12.58
C VAL A 90 -12.56 -5.40 13.38
N LYS A 91 -12.69 -4.12 13.73
CA LYS A 91 -11.67 -3.42 14.53
C LYS A 91 -11.51 -4.05 15.91
N ASN A 92 -12.60 -4.41 16.58
CA ASN A 92 -12.56 -5.04 17.91
C ASN A 92 -11.96 -6.45 17.87
N ARG A 93 -12.19 -7.20 16.78
CA ARG A 93 -11.48 -8.46 16.52
C ARG A 93 -9.99 -8.22 16.35
N PHE A 94 -9.55 -7.32 15.47
CA PHE A 94 -8.13 -7.01 15.28
C PHE A 94 -7.45 -6.54 16.56
N LYS A 95 -8.11 -5.69 17.36
CA LYS A 95 -7.59 -5.28 18.68
C LYS A 95 -7.28 -6.47 19.58
N ARG A 96 -8.16 -7.48 19.61
CA ARG A 96 -7.98 -8.69 20.42
C ARG A 96 -6.87 -9.59 19.87
N THR A 97 -6.87 -9.85 18.56
CA THR A 97 -5.87 -10.76 17.94
C THR A 97 -4.48 -10.15 17.91
N LEU A 98 -4.35 -8.84 17.71
CA LEU A 98 -3.07 -8.15 17.71
C LEU A 98 -2.50 -7.96 19.13
N ALA A 99 -3.34 -7.76 20.14
CA ALA A 99 -2.87 -7.48 21.51
C ALA A 99 -2.11 -8.63 22.17
N VAL A 100 -2.27 -9.87 21.68
CA VAL A 100 -1.53 -11.05 22.16
C VAL A 100 -0.19 -11.25 21.46
N LEU A 101 0.09 -10.49 20.39
CA LEU A 101 1.36 -10.55 19.66
C LEU A 101 2.41 -9.63 20.32
N PRO A 102 3.72 -9.93 20.18
CA PRO A 102 4.81 -9.11 20.70
C PRO A 102 5.09 -7.90 19.78
N LEU A 103 4.09 -7.04 19.57
CA LEU A 103 4.18 -5.93 18.61
C LEU A 103 5.27 -4.92 18.97
N THR A 104 5.55 -4.72 20.26
CA THR A 104 6.57 -3.76 20.73
C THR A 104 8.01 -4.20 20.43
N GLU A 105 8.22 -5.46 20.04
CA GLU A 105 9.54 -5.98 19.64
C GLU A 105 9.84 -5.70 18.16
N LEU A 106 8.84 -5.28 17.39
CA LEU A 106 8.99 -4.99 15.97
C LEU A 106 9.77 -3.70 15.76
N SER A 107 10.74 -3.72 14.84
CA SER A 107 11.66 -2.60 14.57
C SER A 107 10.95 -1.27 14.25
N TRP A 108 9.77 -1.36 13.63
CA TRP A 108 8.95 -0.23 13.20
C TRP A 108 7.91 0.23 14.24
N ALA A 109 7.75 -0.47 15.37
CA ALA A 109 6.69 -0.25 16.35
C ALA A 109 6.65 1.18 16.91
N GLU A 110 7.81 1.75 17.27
CA GLU A 110 7.88 3.09 17.85
C GLU A 110 7.40 4.18 16.87
N SER A 111 7.68 4.01 15.57
CA SER A 111 7.29 4.97 14.54
C SER A 111 5.77 5.08 14.38
N VAL A 112 5.06 3.95 14.55
CA VAL A 112 3.60 3.86 14.45
C VAL A 112 2.95 4.27 15.77
N LEU A 113 3.55 3.92 16.91
CA LEU A 113 2.99 4.22 18.23
C LEU A 113 3.17 5.69 18.63
N LYS A 114 4.30 6.31 18.33
CA LYS A 114 4.65 7.65 18.81
C LYS A 114 3.58 8.72 18.51
N PRO A 115 2.97 8.78 17.31
CA PRO A 115 1.93 9.77 16.99
C PRO A 115 0.64 9.65 17.81
N TYR A 116 0.40 8.52 18.48
CA TYR A 116 -0.77 8.34 19.36
C TYR A 116 -0.72 9.27 20.59
N PHE A 117 0.48 9.61 21.04
CA PHE A 117 0.67 10.40 22.25
C PHE A 117 0.87 11.88 21.90
N PRO A 118 0.33 12.81 22.73
CA PRO A 118 0.70 14.22 22.67
C PRO A 118 2.21 14.43 22.66
N ALA A 119 2.68 15.42 21.88
CA ALA A 119 4.11 15.64 21.62
C ALA A 119 4.89 15.86 22.93
N GLN A 120 4.29 16.53 23.91
CA GLN A 120 4.88 16.80 25.21
C GLN A 120 5.19 15.51 26.01
N LEU A 121 4.37 14.46 25.88
CA LEU A 121 4.62 13.19 26.58
C LEU A 121 5.82 12.46 26.00
N VAL A 122 5.88 12.35 24.67
CA VAL A 122 6.96 11.62 23.97
C VAL A 122 8.27 12.40 23.91
N ALA A 123 8.26 13.69 24.25
CA ALA A 123 9.47 14.49 24.43
C ALA A 123 10.28 14.06 25.67
N THR A 124 9.61 13.53 26.70
CA THR A 124 10.26 13.17 27.98
C THR A 124 10.45 11.67 28.17
N ARG A 125 9.70 10.84 27.44
CA ARG A 125 9.72 9.38 27.56
C ARG A 125 9.53 8.73 26.19
N LYS A 126 10.18 7.59 25.98
CA LYS A 126 9.95 6.76 24.79
C LYS A 126 8.52 6.21 24.80
N ALA A 127 7.85 6.20 23.65
CA ALA A 127 6.48 5.70 23.54
C ALA A 127 6.39 4.21 23.92
N LEU A 128 7.39 3.42 23.52
CA LEU A 128 7.48 1.99 23.84
C LEU A 128 7.71 1.70 25.34
N ALA A 129 8.12 2.70 26.14
CA ALA A 129 8.25 2.53 27.58
C ALA A 129 6.89 2.62 28.33
N HIS A 130 5.80 2.92 27.62
CA HIS A 130 4.47 2.97 28.22
C HIS A 130 4.02 1.56 28.64
N PRO A 131 3.47 1.35 29.86
CA PRO A 131 3.08 0.01 30.34
C PRO A 131 2.05 -0.71 29.44
N LEU A 132 1.23 0.06 28.72
CA LEU A 132 0.25 -0.45 27.75
C LEU A 132 0.69 -0.28 26.29
N ALA A 133 1.98 -0.06 26.00
CA ALA A 133 2.47 0.19 24.65
C ALA A 133 1.99 -0.87 23.64
N ASN A 134 2.03 -2.15 24.00
CA ASN A 134 1.59 -3.24 23.11
C ASN A 134 0.09 -3.15 22.80
N THR A 135 -0.75 -2.96 23.82
CA THR A 135 -2.21 -2.86 23.68
C THR A 135 -2.62 -1.60 22.91
N ILE A 136 -1.94 -0.47 23.16
CA ILE A 136 -2.17 0.77 22.42
C ILE A 136 -1.75 0.59 20.96
N LEU A 137 -0.59 -0.02 20.70
CA LEU A 137 -0.12 -0.28 19.34
C LEU A 137 -1.08 -1.21 18.58
N ALA A 138 -1.60 -2.27 19.21
CA ALA A 138 -2.64 -3.12 18.63
C ALA A 138 -3.89 -2.31 18.25
N THR A 139 -4.29 -1.36 19.11
CA THR A 139 -5.43 -0.47 18.86
C THR A 139 -5.17 0.49 17.70
N VAL A 140 -3.99 1.11 17.66
CA VAL A 140 -3.56 2.01 16.57
C VAL A 140 -3.53 1.26 15.24
N LEU A 141 -2.90 0.08 15.20
CA LEU A 141 -2.81 -0.76 14.01
C LEU A 141 -4.20 -1.17 13.51
N ALA A 142 -5.09 -1.64 14.40
CA ALA A 142 -6.45 -2.01 14.02
C ALA A 142 -7.24 -0.83 13.44
N ASN A 143 -7.15 0.34 14.07
CA ASN A 143 -7.88 1.53 13.62
C ASN A 143 -7.31 2.08 12.31
N GLU A 144 -6.01 2.34 12.22
CA GLU A 144 -5.39 2.95 11.05
C GLU A 144 -5.46 2.02 9.84
N SER A 145 -5.13 0.73 9.98
CA SER A 145 -5.20 -0.21 8.85
C SER A 145 -6.64 -0.31 8.31
N VAL A 146 -7.65 -0.46 9.17
CA VAL A 146 -9.05 -0.55 8.73
C VAL A 146 -9.54 0.78 8.15
N ASN A 147 -9.23 1.92 8.77
CA ASN A 147 -9.62 3.25 8.26
C ASN A 147 -9.07 3.48 6.85
N ARG A 148 -7.80 3.13 6.61
CA ARG A 148 -7.14 3.36 5.33
C ARG A 148 -7.51 2.30 4.29
N CYS A 149 -7.49 1.03 4.67
CA CYS A 149 -7.60 -0.10 3.75
C CYS A 149 -9.03 -0.57 3.51
N GLY A 150 -9.88 -0.46 4.53
CA GLY A 150 -11.19 -1.13 4.59
C GLY A 150 -11.08 -2.60 5.00
N PRO A 151 -12.17 -3.19 5.51
CA PRO A 151 -12.13 -4.54 6.06
C PRO A 151 -11.93 -5.62 4.99
N LEU A 152 -12.58 -5.46 3.82
CA LEU A 152 -12.50 -6.45 2.74
C LEU A 152 -11.09 -6.57 2.19
N MET A 153 -10.39 -5.45 1.94
CA MET A 153 -9.03 -5.51 1.38
C MET A 153 -8.06 -6.26 2.29
N LEU A 154 -8.11 -6.05 3.60
CA LEU A 154 -7.24 -6.74 4.56
C LEU A 154 -7.51 -8.26 4.56
N ARG A 155 -8.79 -8.65 4.56
CA ARG A 155 -9.22 -10.06 4.48
C ARG A 155 -8.79 -10.69 3.16
N ASP A 156 -9.03 -10.02 2.04
CA ASP A 156 -8.79 -10.56 0.71
C ASP A 156 -7.28 -10.71 0.46
N LEU A 157 -6.45 -9.78 0.95
CA LEU A 157 -4.98 -9.92 0.92
C LEU A 157 -4.49 -11.10 1.76
N ALA A 158 -5.10 -11.34 2.93
CA ALA A 158 -4.76 -12.49 3.76
C ALA A 158 -5.06 -13.81 3.02
N ALA A 159 -6.22 -13.90 2.38
CA ALA A 159 -6.62 -15.06 1.58
C ALA A 159 -5.74 -15.24 0.32
N GLU A 160 -5.46 -14.16 -0.42
CA GLU A 160 -4.64 -14.17 -1.65
C GLU A 160 -3.21 -14.66 -1.37
N HIS A 161 -2.63 -14.26 -0.24
CA HIS A 161 -1.28 -14.65 0.16
C HIS A 161 -1.23 -15.88 1.08
N ASN A 162 -2.39 -16.46 1.43
CA ASN A 162 -2.50 -17.58 2.35
C ASN A 162 -1.74 -17.33 3.67
N VAL A 163 -1.95 -16.16 4.26
CA VAL A 163 -1.38 -15.73 5.55
C VAL A 163 -2.50 -15.33 6.51
N ASP A 164 -2.17 -15.24 7.80
CA ASP A 164 -3.10 -14.68 8.78
C ASP A 164 -3.32 -13.18 8.55
N ASP A 165 -4.52 -12.67 8.81
CA ASP A 165 -4.81 -11.25 8.62
C ASP A 165 -4.01 -10.32 9.54
N THR A 166 -3.50 -10.82 10.68
CA THR A 166 -2.55 -10.08 11.50
C THR A 166 -1.20 -9.88 10.81
N GLU A 167 -0.76 -10.80 9.93
CA GLU A 167 0.43 -10.60 9.10
C GLU A 167 0.22 -9.47 8.09
N VAL A 168 -0.98 -9.35 7.52
CA VAL A 168 -1.36 -8.26 6.61
C VAL A 168 -1.33 -6.92 7.34
N VAL A 169 -1.87 -6.86 8.57
CA VAL A 169 -1.84 -5.62 9.38
C VAL A 169 -0.41 -5.25 9.81
N LYS A 170 0.43 -6.23 10.14
CA LYS A 170 1.86 -5.98 10.41
C LYS A 170 2.59 -5.51 9.16
N ALA A 171 2.32 -6.09 8.00
CA ALA A 171 2.87 -5.65 6.72
C ALA A 171 2.46 -4.20 6.40
N TRP A 172 1.22 -3.81 6.71
CA TRP A 172 0.77 -2.42 6.61
C TRP A 172 1.60 -1.49 7.53
N GLY A 173 1.77 -1.85 8.81
CA GLY A 173 2.54 -1.04 9.77
C GLY A 173 4.02 -0.92 9.38
N GLN A 174 4.59 -2.00 8.87
CA GLN A 174 5.95 -2.04 8.35
C GLN A 174 6.12 -1.15 7.12
N ALA A 175 5.22 -1.25 6.14
CA ALA A 175 5.24 -0.38 4.96
C ALA A 175 5.07 1.10 5.34
N TRP A 176 4.16 1.39 6.27
CA TRP A 176 3.92 2.74 6.80
C TRP A 176 5.19 3.37 7.36
N SER A 177 5.94 2.61 8.16
CA SER A 177 7.22 3.03 8.71
C SER A 177 8.32 3.12 7.64
N ALA A 178 8.50 2.05 6.85
CA ALA A 178 9.61 1.92 5.90
C ALA A 178 9.56 2.95 4.76
N LEU A 179 8.36 3.38 4.37
CA LEU A 179 8.19 4.38 3.32
C LEU A 179 7.90 5.79 3.87
N HIS A 180 8.01 5.96 5.19
CA HIS A 180 7.78 7.24 5.87
C HIS A 180 6.44 7.88 5.48
N LEU A 181 5.35 7.10 5.52
CA LEU A 181 4.05 7.52 4.97
C LEU A 181 3.31 8.54 5.85
N ALA A 182 3.68 8.69 7.13
CA ALA A 182 2.94 9.53 8.06
C ALA A 182 2.82 11.02 7.63
N PRO A 183 3.90 11.73 7.22
CA PRO A 183 3.77 13.12 6.77
C PRO A 183 3.02 13.27 5.45
N LEU A 184 3.13 12.27 4.57
CA LEU A 184 2.41 12.22 3.31
C LEU A 184 0.90 12.17 3.56
N PHE A 185 0.45 11.26 4.42
CA PHE A 185 -0.98 11.16 4.75
C PHE A 185 -1.47 12.31 5.62
N ALA A 186 -0.62 12.89 6.48
CA ALA A 186 -0.97 14.12 7.19
C ALA A 186 -1.26 15.29 6.22
N SER A 187 -0.51 15.38 5.12
CA SER A 187 -0.74 16.40 4.08
C SER A 187 -2.04 16.17 3.30
N LEU A 188 -2.40 14.90 3.04
CA LEU A 188 -3.68 14.56 2.42
C LEU A 188 -4.85 14.83 3.36
N ASP A 189 -4.74 14.40 4.63
CA ASP A 189 -5.79 14.53 5.63
C ASP A 189 -6.09 16.01 5.96
N ALA A 190 -5.07 16.88 5.98
CA ALA A 190 -5.20 18.30 6.34
C ALA A 190 -6.13 19.10 5.39
N ASP A 191 -6.25 18.67 4.14
CA ASP A 191 -7.08 19.32 3.12
C ASP A 191 -8.24 18.43 2.65
N ALA A 192 -8.45 17.26 3.24
CA ALA A 192 -9.46 16.29 2.81
C ALA A 192 -10.88 16.88 2.74
N LEU A 193 -11.22 17.83 3.62
CA LEU A 193 -12.51 18.52 3.65
C LEU A 193 -12.55 19.82 2.81
N LYS A 194 -11.42 20.24 2.23
CA LYS A 194 -11.28 21.49 1.46
C LYS A 194 -11.17 21.26 -0.04
N VAL A 195 -10.74 20.07 -0.45
CA VAL A 195 -10.56 19.73 -1.87
C VAL A 195 -11.90 19.39 -2.55
N PRO A 196 -12.01 19.58 -3.88
CA PRO A 196 -13.19 19.16 -4.61
C PRO A 196 -13.48 17.67 -4.42
N ARG A 197 -14.77 17.30 -4.28
CA ARG A 197 -15.21 15.90 -4.08
C ARG A 197 -14.63 14.95 -5.13
N ALA A 198 -14.56 15.36 -6.39
CA ALA A 198 -14.01 14.54 -7.46
C ALA A 198 -12.50 14.22 -7.26
N ALA A 199 -11.72 15.17 -6.76
CA ALA A 199 -10.31 14.95 -6.41
C ALA A 199 -10.18 14.04 -5.18
N SER A 200 -11.01 14.25 -4.16
CA SER A 200 -11.05 13.41 -2.95
C SER A 200 -11.32 11.93 -3.27
N ILE A 201 -12.33 11.64 -4.12
CA ILE A 201 -12.65 10.26 -4.54
C ILE A 201 -11.47 9.63 -5.30
N LYS A 202 -10.83 10.38 -6.20
CA LYS A 202 -9.70 9.88 -6.98
C LYS A 202 -8.48 9.58 -6.11
N VAL A 203 -8.10 10.50 -5.22
CA VAL A 203 -6.95 10.27 -4.35
C VAL A 203 -7.22 9.12 -3.38
N ASP A 204 -8.44 8.98 -2.84
CA ASP A 204 -8.80 7.85 -1.99
C ASP A 204 -8.61 6.52 -2.73
N ALA A 205 -9.12 6.42 -3.97
CA ALA A 205 -8.91 5.24 -4.81
C ALA A 205 -7.42 4.94 -5.04
N ARG A 206 -6.60 5.97 -5.32
CA ARG A 206 -5.14 5.83 -5.50
C ARG A 206 -4.45 5.37 -4.22
N THR A 207 -4.81 5.93 -3.07
CA THR A 207 -4.21 5.52 -1.78
C THR A 207 -4.53 4.07 -1.44
N ARG A 208 -5.71 3.55 -1.82
CA ARG A 208 -6.05 2.13 -1.68
C ARG A 208 -5.18 1.23 -2.54
N VAL A 209 -4.95 1.61 -3.80
CA VAL A 209 -4.05 0.85 -4.68
C VAL A 209 -2.62 0.89 -4.15
N LEU A 210 -2.17 2.04 -3.65
CA LEU A 210 -0.89 2.16 -2.95
C LEU A 210 -0.81 1.22 -1.75
N PHE A 211 -1.81 1.21 -0.86
CA PHE A 211 -1.79 0.36 0.32
C PHE A 211 -1.79 -1.13 -0.04
N LYS A 212 -2.57 -1.53 -1.06
CA LYS A 212 -2.51 -2.89 -1.59
C LYS A 212 -1.08 -3.22 -2.04
N ALA A 213 -0.49 -2.39 -2.91
CA ALA A 213 0.83 -2.64 -3.49
C ALA A 213 1.95 -2.69 -2.43
N VAL A 214 1.93 -1.81 -1.43
CA VAL A 214 2.97 -1.81 -0.39
C VAL A 214 2.82 -2.96 0.60
N ILE A 215 1.59 -3.38 0.93
CA ILE A 215 1.35 -4.57 1.77
C ILE A 215 1.85 -5.82 1.02
N GLU A 216 1.44 -6.01 -0.23
CA GLU A 216 1.91 -7.13 -1.07
C GLU A 216 3.44 -7.11 -1.21
N GLY A 217 4.01 -5.92 -1.37
CA GLY A 217 5.45 -5.70 -1.39
C GLY A 217 6.14 -6.24 -0.14
N VAL A 218 5.69 -5.84 1.06
CA VAL A 218 6.24 -6.36 2.32
C VAL A 218 6.02 -7.88 2.44
N LEU A 219 4.85 -8.40 2.07
CA LEU A 219 4.56 -9.83 2.12
C LEU A 219 5.47 -10.65 1.19
N SER A 220 5.93 -10.06 0.08
CA SER A 220 6.88 -10.68 -0.85
C SER A 220 8.32 -10.80 -0.29
N VAL A 221 8.67 -9.99 0.71
CA VAL A 221 9.96 -10.08 1.40
C VAL A 221 9.97 -11.32 2.30
N PRO A 222 11.01 -12.17 2.26
CA PRO A 222 11.12 -13.32 3.15
C PRO A 222 11.04 -12.90 4.62
N ALA A 223 10.28 -13.64 5.44
CA ALA A 223 9.97 -13.25 6.83
C ALA A 223 11.24 -12.93 7.66
N GLN A 224 12.33 -13.67 7.47
CA GLN A 224 13.60 -13.47 8.17
C GLN A 224 14.32 -12.16 7.80
N GLN A 225 13.96 -11.56 6.65
CA GLN A 225 14.56 -10.32 6.14
C GLN A 225 13.67 -9.10 6.37
N ARG A 226 12.42 -9.30 6.84
CA ARG A 226 11.49 -8.19 7.10
C ARG A 226 12.02 -7.28 8.22
N ASP A 227 12.55 -7.82 9.31
CA ASP A 227 13.19 -7.00 10.35
C ASP A 227 14.72 -6.88 10.14
N GLY A 228 15.17 -6.89 8.88
CA GLY A 228 16.58 -6.83 8.51
C GLY A 228 17.08 -5.44 8.12
N ALA A 229 18.40 -5.32 7.97
CA ALA A 229 19.10 -4.09 7.61
C ALA A 229 18.60 -3.43 6.30
N GLY A 230 18.07 -4.22 5.37
CA GLY A 230 17.51 -3.70 4.11
C GLY A 230 16.25 -2.86 4.31
N MET A 231 15.36 -3.24 5.24
CA MET A 231 14.18 -2.43 5.59
C MET A 231 14.58 -1.16 6.36
N GLU A 232 15.58 -1.23 7.23
CA GLU A 232 16.12 -0.05 7.92
C GLU A 232 16.79 0.94 6.97
N GLU A 233 17.48 0.43 5.94
CA GLU A 233 18.05 1.25 4.88
C GLU A 233 16.95 1.91 4.03
N LEU A 234 15.88 1.18 3.70
CA LEU A 234 14.71 1.73 3.01
C LEU A 234 14.05 2.85 3.83
N ALA A 235 13.84 2.61 5.13
CA ALA A 235 13.31 3.61 6.06
C ALA A 235 14.15 4.89 6.11
N ARG A 236 15.49 4.74 6.18
CA ARG A 236 16.42 5.88 6.14
C ARG A 236 16.37 6.63 4.82
N LEU A 237 16.22 5.93 3.70
CA LEU A 237 16.12 6.55 2.38
C LEU A 237 14.86 7.39 2.24
N PHE A 238 13.70 6.84 2.62
CA PHE A 238 12.40 7.55 2.52
C PHE A 238 12.23 8.66 3.56
N ALA A 239 13.00 8.64 4.65
CA ALA A 239 13.07 9.75 5.59
C ALA A 239 13.86 10.96 5.07
N GLN A 240 14.60 10.85 3.96
CA GLN A 240 15.37 11.96 3.40
C GLN A 240 14.45 12.99 2.73
N PRO A 241 14.63 14.31 3.01
CA PRO A 241 13.88 15.34 2.31
C PRO A 241 14.07 15.26 0.79
N GLY A 242 12.97 15.32 0.04
CA GLY A 242 12.99 15.33 -1.42
C GLY A 242 13.08 13.96 -2.09
N MET A 243 13.29 12.85 -1.36
CA MET A 243 13.31 11.50 -1.94
C MET A 243 12.01 11.18 -2.71
N LEU A 244 10.85 11.46 -2.11
CA LEU A 244 9.54 11.27 -2.76
C LEU A 244 9.35 12.18 -3.99
N ALA A 245 9.90 13.39 -3.95
CA ALA A 245 9.83 14.32 -5.08
C ALA A 245 10.69 13.83 -6.26
N GLN A 246 11.79 13.12 -6.00
CA GLN A 246 12.63 12.50 -7.04
C GLN A 246 11.95 11.28 -7.69
N LEU A 247 11.09 10.58 -6.95
CA LEU A 247 10.29 9.47 -7.46
C LEU A 247 9.00 9.93 -8.15
N ALA A 248 8.60 11.19 -7.96
CA ALA A 248 7.34 11.72 -8.49
C ALA A 248 7.30 11.58 -10.03
N PRO A 249 6.19 11.05 -10.59
CA PRO A 249 6.07 10.95 -12.03
C PRO A 249 6.06 12.36 -12.65
N ALA A 250 6.58 12.47 -13.88
CA ALA A 250 6.58 13.73 -14.63
C ALA A 250 5.16 14.25 -14.93
N GLN A 251 4.16 13.37 -14.93
CA GLN A 251 2.75 13.69 -15.11
C GLN A 251 1.95 12.95 -14.05
N SER A 252 1.06 13.67 -13.36
CA SER A 252 0.11 13.10 -12.40
C SER A 252 -1.29 13.63 -12.66
N GLU A 253 -2.31 12.83 -12.33
CA GLU A 253 -3.69 13.30 -12.36
C GLU A 253 -3.93 14.50 -11.43
N ALA A 254 -3.09 14.68 -10.40
CA ALA A 254 -3.11 15.86 -9.54
C ALA A 254 -2.97 17.17 -10.35
N ASP A 255 -2.23 17.15 -11.46
CA ASP A 255 -1.98 18.31 -12.32
C ASP A 255 -3.27 18.79 -13.04
N SER A 256 -4.27 17.92 -13.15
CA SER A 256 -5.59 18.25 -13.71
C SER A 256 -6.48 19.06 -12.75
N TYR A 257 -6.02 19.29 -11.52
CA TYR A 257 -6.78 19.98 -10.47
C TYR A 257 -6.01 21.21 -9.96
N PRO A 258 -6.09 22.37 -10.66
CA PRO A 258 -5.30 23.56 -10.32
C PRO A 258 -5.70 24.21 -8.99
N ALA A 259 -6.86 23.86 -8.43
CA ALA A 259 -7.35 24.38 -7.16
C ALA A 259 -6.78 23.65 -5.92
N LEU A 260 -5.98 22.60 -6.11
CA LEU A 260 -5.35 21.88 -5.00
C LEU A 260 -4.25 22.71 -4.35
N SER A 261 -4.08 22.57 -3.04
CA SER A 261 -2.92 23.15 -2.37
C SER A 261 -1.63 22.48 -2.88
N PRO A 262 -0.49 23.19 -2.90
CA PRO A 262 0.79 22.59 -3.31
C PRO A 262 1.16 21.36 -2.48
N ALA A 263 0.85 21.37 -1.18
CA ALA A 263 1.09 20.26 -0.27
C ALA A 263 0.25 19.02 -0.63
N PHE A 264 -1.06 19.20 -0.86
CA PHE A 264 -1.94 18.10 -1.24
C PHE A 264 -1.59 17.54 -2.62
N ALA A 265 -1.33 18.40 -3.62
CA ALA A 265 -0.91 17.96 -4.94
C ALA A 265 0.44 17.22 -4.88
N GLY A 266 1.39 17.70 -4.09
CA GLY A 266 2.67 17.01 -3.85
C GLY A 266 2.49 15.64 -3.21
N ALA A 267 1.61 15.53 -2.21
CA ALA A 267 1.31 14.26 -1.56
C ALA A 267 0.62 13.26 -2.50
N TRP A 268 -0.32 13.71 -3.35
CA TRP A 268 -0.90 12.87 -4.39
C TRP A 268 0.18 12.37 -5.37
N ARG A 269 1.04 13.24 -5.90
CA ARG A 269 2.15 12.79 -6.78
C ARG A 269 3.04 11.75 -6.12
N ALA A 270 3.29 11.88 -4.82
CA ALA A 270 4.06 10.89 -4.06
C ALA A 270 3.30 9.56 -3.87
N VAL A 271 1.97 9.56 -3.74
CA VAL A 271 1.15 8.34 -3.77
C VAL A 271 1.32 7.63 -5.11
N ASP A 272 1.17 8.35 -6.22
CA ASP A 272 1.30 7.77 -7.56
C ASP A 272 2.71 7.18 -7.77
N ALA A 273 3.74 7.89 -7.29
CA ALA A 273 5.13 7.45 -7.34
C ALA A 273 5.37 6.14 -6.58
N ILE A 274 4.98 6.11 -5.30
CA ILE A 274 5.17 4.92 -4.45
C ILE A 274 4.39 3.74 -5.03
N GLU A 275 3.14 3.95 -5.47
CA GLU A 275 2.32 2.91 -6.09
C GLU A 275 3.04 2.26 -7.28
N ALA A 276 3.67 3.07 -8.14
CA ALA A 276 4.34 2.61 -9.34
C ALA A 276 5.57 1.75 -9.05
N VAL A 277 6.28 2.02 -7.96
CA VAL A 277 7.55 1.32 -7.65
C VAL A 277 7.47 0.36 -6.46
N ALA A 278 6.35 0.28 -5.73
CA ALA A 278 6.22 -0.49 -4.49
C ALA A 278 6.74 -1.94 -4.60
N THR A 279 6.31 -2.67 -5.62
CA THR A 279 6.77 -4.06 -5.87
C THR A 279 8.28 -4.14 -6.02
N PHE A 280 8.88 -3.20 -6.75
CA PHE A 280 10.33 -3.15 -6.96
C PHE A 280 11.07 -2.74 -5.68
N LEU A 281 10.57 -1.74 -4.94
CA LEU A 281 11.16 -1.27 -3.70
C LEU A 281 11.37 -2.41 -2.70
N PHE A 282 10.33 -3.21 -2.47
CA PHE A 282 10.42 -4.30 -1.51
C PHE A 282 11.16 -5.52 -2.05
N ALA A 283 11.07 -5.81 -3.34
CA ALA A 283 11.94 -6.83 -3.96
C ALA A 283 13.42 -6.47 -3.79
N ALA A 284 13.79 -5.20 -3.97
CA ALA A 284 15.16 -4.70 -3.83
C ALA A 284 15.74 -4.86 -2.42
N VAL A 285 14.90 -4.92 -1.39
CA VAL A 285 15.32 -5.19 -0.01
C VAL A 285 15.88 -6.61 0.13
N SER A 286 15.39 -7.56 -0.66
CA SER A 286 15.75 -8.98 -0.57
C SER A 286 16.83 -9.42 -1.56
N VAL A 287 17.19 -8.57 -2.51
CA VAL A 287 18.16 -8.90 -3.57
C VAL A 287 19.59 -8.68 -3.06
N GLN A 288 20.47 -9.64 -3.36
CA GLN A 288 21.89 -9.49 -3.12
C GLN A 288 22.47 -8.39 -4.02
N ARG A 289 22.92 -7.29 -3.40
CA ARG A 289 23.54 -6.16 -4.10
C ARG A 289 25.05 -6.38 -4.27
N PRO A 290 25.66 -5.80 -5.32
CA PRO A 290 27.12 -5.77 -5.45
C PRO A 290 27.79 -5.14 -4.22
N ALA A 291 29.00 -5.60 -3.89
CA ALA A 291 29.75 -5.09 -2.75
C ALA A 291 29.96 -3.56 -2.87
N GLY A 292 29.64 -2.83 -1.80
CA GLY A 292 29.75 -1.36 -1.76
C GLY A 292 28.57 -0.60 -2.38
N MET A 293 27.60 -1.28 -3.01
CA MET A 293 26.41 -0.62 -3.57
C MET A 293 25.33 -0.42 -2.50
N SER A 294 24.96 0.84 -2.28
CA SER A 294 23.82 1.20 -1.41
C SER A 294 22.48 0.83 -2.05
N LEU A 295 21.44 0.66 -1.23
CA LEU A 295 20.06 0.50 -1.71
C LEU A 295 19.62 1.69 -2.56
N ALA A 296 20.00 2.92 -2.19
CA ALA A 296 19.67 4.11 -2.95
C ALA A 296 20.21 4.05 -4.39
N GLN A 297 21.49 3.69 -4.55
CA GLN A 297 22.10 3.51 -5.88
C GLN A 297 21.42 2.37 -6.65
N PHE A 298 21.16 1.24 -5.99
CA PHE A 298 20.49 0.10 -6.62
C PHE A 298 19.08 0.45 -7.11
N LEU A 299 18.30 1.16 -6.29
CA LEU A 299 16.97 1.64 -6.65
C LEU A 299 17.03 2.65 -7.78
N HIS A 300 17.98 3.58 -7.76
CA HIS A 300 18.16 4.56 -8.82
C HIS A 300 18.42 3.89 -10.18
N VAL A 301 19.31 2.91 -10.22
CA VAL A 301 19.58 2.11 -11.43
C VAL A 301 18.34 1.35 -11.88
N GLY A 302 17.65 0.69 -10.95
CA GLY A 302 16.45 -0.08 -11.27
C GLY A 302 15.29 0.76 -11.78
N VAL A 303 15.04 1.94 -11.18
CA VAL A 303 14.01 2.88 -11.65
C VAL A 303 14.36 3.43 -13.03
N ALA A 304 15.61 3.82 -13.28
CA ALA A 304 16.06 4.26 -14.59
C ALA A 304 15.88 3.17 -15.66
N LEU A 305 16.27 1.92 -15.34
CA LEU A 305 16.09 0.78 -16.23
C LEU A 305 14.61 0.51 -16.53
N ARG A 306 13.75 0.55 -15.51
CA ARG A 306 12.31 0.34 -15.67
C ARG A 306 11.67 1.38 -16.58
N GLY A 307 12.05 2.65 -16.42
CA GLY A 307 11.60 3.74 -17.28
C GLY A 307 12.05 3.56 -18.72
N GLN A 308 13.35 3.32 -18.97
CA GLN A 308 13.89 3.18 -20.32
C GLN A 308 13.41 1.92 -21.05
N ALA A 309 13.34 0.78 -20.34
CA ALA A 309 12.86 -0.48 -20.93
C ALA A 309 11.32 -0.55 -21.05
N GLY A 310 10.59 0.47 -20.60
CA GLY A 310 9.12 0.52 -20.63
C GLY A 310 8.43 -0.48 -19.70
N ILE A 311 9.13 -1.00 -18.68
CA ILE A 311 8.61 -1.99 -17.73
C ILE A 311 7.41 -1.43 -16.96
N ASP A 312 7.46 -0.16 -16.55
CA ASP A 312 6.36 0.50 -15.83
C ASP A 312 5.09 0.63 -16.70
N THR A 313 5.27 0.80 -18.02
CA THR A 313 4.14 0.83 -18.96
C THR A 313 3.51 -0.55 -19.11
N LEU A 314 4.33 -1.59 -19.21
CA LEU A 314 3.85 -2.98 -19.29
C LEU A 314 3.15 -3.41 -18.00
N GLU A 315 3.71 -3.10 -16.82
CA GLU A 315 3.07 -3.43 -15.54
C GLU A 315 1.69 -2.75 -15.40
N ARG A 316 1.56 -1.50 -15.84
CA ARG A 316 0.25 -0.81 -15.87
C ARG A 316 -0.74 -1.50 -16.81
N GLY A 317 -0.28 -1.95 -17.98
CA GLY A 317 -1.10 -2.73 -18.91
C GLY A 317 -1.58 -4.06 -18.34
N LEU A 318 -0.70 -4.75 -17.61
CA LEU A 318 -1.06 -6.01 -16.95
C LEU A 318 -2.08 -5.83 -15.82
N LYS A 319 -2.28 -4.61 -15.30
CA LYS A 319 -3.34 -4.30 -14.32
C LYS A 319 -4.73 -4.07 -14.95
N LEU A 320 -4.86 -4.09 -16.28
CA LEU A 320 -6.15 -3.98 -16.95
C LEU A 320 -7.07 -5.16 -16.59
N THR A 321 -8.38 -4.92 -16.63
CA THR A 321 -9.39 -5.91 -16.21
C THR A 321 -9.39 -7.10 -17.19
N PRO A 322 -9.25 -8.35 -16.70
CA PRO A 322 -9.36 -9.52 -17.55
C PRO A 322 -10.83 -9.76 -17.97
N ALA A 323 -11.04 -10.04 -19.25
CA ALA A 323 -12.32 -10.43 -19.83
C ALA A 323 -12.70 -11.88 -19.53
N SER A 324 -11.76 -12.72 -19.10
CA SER A 324 -12.01 -14.13 -18.79
C SER A 324 -11.02 -14.72 -17.77
N LYS A 325 -11.37 -15.86 -17.16
CA LYS A 325 -10.51 -16.61 -16.24
C LYS A 325 -9.20 -17.09 -16.91
N SER A 326 -9.25 -17.48 -18.18
CA SER A 326 -8.04 -17.87 -18.92
C SER A 326 -7.11 -16.67 -19.15
N GLN A 327 -7.67 -15.50 -19.45
CA GLN A 327 -6.89 -14.28 -19.58
C GLN A 327 -6.26 -13.86 -18.25
N GLU A 328 -6.96 -14.06 -17.12
CA GLU A 328 -6.41 -13.87 -15.79
C GLU A 328 -5.21 -14.79 -15.50
N GLN A 329 -5.29 -16.08 -15.88
CA GLN A 329 -4.15 -17.00 -15.75
C GLN A 329 -2.96 -16.55 -16.60
N LEU A 330 -3.19 -16.17 -17.86
CA LEU A 330 -2.16 -15.67 -18.76
C LEU A 330 -1.51 -14.38 -18.24
N ARG A 331 -2.30 -13.46 -17.70
CA ARG A 331 -1.80 -12.24 -17.04
C ARG A 331 -0.83 -12.59 -15.90
N ASN A 332 -1.15 -13.58 -15.09
CA ASN A 332 -0.28 -14.01 -13.99
C ASN A 332 1.06 -14.56 -14.51
N TYR A 333 1.04 -15.34 -15.60
CA TYR A 333 2.26 -15.78 -16.28
C TYR A 333 3.07 -14.61 -16.84
N ALA A 334 2.40 -13.63 -17.49
CA ALA A 334 3.04 -12.44 -18.02
C ALA A 334 3.68 -11.60 -16.91
N MET A 335 3.01 -11.39 -15.78
CA MET A 335 3.58 -10.71 -14.61
C MET A 335 4.85 -11.40 -14.11
N GLN A 336 4.85 -12.74 -14.02
CA GLN A 336 6.04 -13.50 -13.63
C GLN A 336 7.16 -13.41 -14.66
N ALA A 337 6.83 -13.45 -15.96
CA ALA A 337 7.79 -13.28 -17.03
C ALA A 337 8.44 -11.89 -17.00
N LEU A 338 7.65 -10.84 -16.81
CA LEU A 338 8.13 -9.47 -16.70
C LEU A 338 9.08 -9.30 -15.51
N ARG A 339 8.75 -9.87 -14.34
CA ARG A 339 9.63 -9.86 -13.15
C ARG A 339 10.97 -10.54 -13.43
N ARG A 340 10.96 -11.73 -14.07
CA ARG A 340 12.21 -12.43 -14.45
C ARG A 340 13.04 -11.63 -15.45
N THR A 341 12.38 -10.99 -16.42
CA THR A 341 13.04 -10.16 -17.42
C THR A 341 13.68 -8.92 -16.81
N GLN A 342 12.98 -8.23 -15.91
CA GLN A 342 13.54 -7.13 -15.14
C GLN A 342 14.79 -7.56 -14.34
N GLN A 343 14.71 -8.70 -13.65
CA GLN A 343 15.85 -9.21 -12.88
C GLN A 343 17.07 -9.49 -13.77
N ARG A 344 16.86 -10.10 -14.95
CA ARG A 344 17.94 -10.36 -15.92
C ARG A 344 18.57 -9.07 -16.43
N LEU A 345 17.75 -8.10 -16.84
CA LEU A 345 18.22 -6.79 -17.28
C LEU A 345 19.03 -6.10 -16.19
N LEU A 346 18.52 -6.09 -14.96
CA LEU A 346 19.20 -5.47 -13.82
C LEU A 346 20.56 -6.13 -13.56
N MET A 347 20.64 -7.46 -13.60
CA MET A 347 21.92 -8.18 -13.45
C MET A 347 22.92 -7.83 -14.56
N GLN A 348 22.47 -7.64 -15.80
CA GLN A 348 23.35 -7.23 -16.91
C GLN A 348 23.85 -5.80 -16.75
N VAL A 349 22.97 -4.87 -16.35
CA VAL A 349 23.35 -3.49 -16.06
C VAL A 349 24.39 -3.46 -14.94
N LEU A 350 24.14 -4.19 -13.85
CA LEU A 350 25.06 -4.26 -12.71
C LEU A 350 26.41 -4.89 -13.07
N ALA A 351 26.44 -5.87 -13.97
CA ALA A 351 27.67 -6.47 -14.46
C ALA A 351 28.51 -5.50 -15.32
N ARG A 352 27.87 -4.54 -16.00
CA ARG A 352 28.55 -3.52 -16.81
C ARG A 352 28.92 -2.27 -16.01
N SER A 353 28.23 -1.97 -14.92
CA SER A 353 28.58 -0.87 -14.01
C SER A 353 29.74 -1.31 -13.09
N ASN A 354 30.98 -0.95 -13.41
CA ASN A 354 32.15 -1.20 -12.56
C ASN A 354 32.06 -0.41 -11.23
N GLY A 355 31.33 -0.92 -10.24
CA GLY A 355 31.34 -0.36 -8.87
C GLY A 355 30.59 0.98 -8.68
N GLY A 356 29.62 1.30 -9.53
CA GLY A 356 28.61 2.32 -9.26
C GLY A 356 28.75 3.67 -9.99
N ALA A 357 29.95 4.04 -10.46
CA ALA A 357 30.19 5.36 -11.05
C ALA A 357 29.51 5.61 -12.41
N ASP A 358 29.38 4.57 -13.25
CA ASP A 358 28.81 4.67 -14.61
C ASP A 358 27.45 3.95 -14.75
N SER A 359 26.68 3.87 -13.66
CA SER A 359 25.52 2.95 -13.63
C SER A 359 24.35 3.39 -14.54
N LEU A 360 24.16 4.70 -14.76
CA LEU A 360 23.15 5.20 -15.70
C LEU A 360 23.59 5.03 -17.16
N GLU A 361 24.86 5.24 -17.45
CA GLU A 361 25.43 4.96 -18.78
C GLU A 361 25.34 3.46 -19.08
N ALA A 362 25.52 2.60 -18.08
CA ALA A 362 25.32 1.16 -18.23
C ALA A 362 23.84 0.81 -18.53
N VAL A 363 22.87 1.52 -17.93
CA VAL A 363 21.45 1.37 -18.29
C VAL A 363 21.24 1.72 -19.75
N GLU A 364 21.67 2.90 -20.18
CA GLU A 364 21.54 3.36 -21.58
C GLU A 364 22.24 2.43 -22.56
N LEU A 365 23.44 1.96 -22.23
CA LEU A 365 24.19 1.04 -23.08
C LEU A 365 23.43 -0.28 -23.25
N VAL A 366 22.91 -0.87 -22.16
CA VAL A 366 22.16 -2.13 -22.21
C VAL A 366 20.85 -1.96 -22.97
N THR A 367 20.08 -0.92 -22.69
CA THR A 367 18.79 -0.67 -23.37
C THR A 367 18.99 -0.39 -24.87
N ASN A 368 19.98 0.43 -25.23
CA ASN A 368 20.31 0.73 -26.63
C ASN A 368 20.85 -0.50 -27.39
N THR A 369 21.72 -1.30 -26.77
CA THR A 369 22.27 -2.53 -27.39
C THR A 369 21.14 -3.50 -27.75
N MET A 370 20.08 -3.55 -26.93
CA MET A 370 18.92 -4.42 -27.13
C MET A 370 17.80 -3.78 -27.96
N GLY A 371 17.95 -2.52 -28.38
CA GLY A 371 16.91 -1.78 -29.11
C GLY A 371 15.65 -1.50 -28.30
N LEU A 372 15.75 -1.41 -26.98
CA LEU A 372 14.62 -1.14 -26.09
C LEU A 372 14.34 0.37 -26.03
N SER A 373 13.30 0.84 -26.73
CA SER A 373 12.88 2.25 -26.75
C SER A 373 11.60 2.52 -25.92
N GLY A 374 11.25 1.61 -25.02
CA GLY A 374 10.00 1.63 -24.28
C GLY A 374 8.78 1.15 -25.09
N TYR A 375 7.62 1.13 -24.43
CA TYR A 375 6.35 0.66 -25.00
C TYR A 375 5.30 1.77 -24.97
N ALA A 376 4.41 1.78 -25.96
CA ALA A 376 3.20 2.60 -25.92
C ALA A 376 2.27 2.10 -24.80
N ALA A 377 1.42 2.98 -24.26
CA ALA A 377 0.42 2.57 -23.28
C ALA A 377 -0.54 1.53 -23.92
N PRO A 378 -0.59 0.29 -23.39
CA PRO A 378 -1.43 -0.75 -23.99
C PRO A 378 -2.92 -0.40 -23.80
N GLN A 379 -3.70 -0.62 -24.85
CA GLN A 379 -5.14 -0.32 -24.85
C GLN A 379 -5.96 -1.45 -24.23
N ASP A 380 -5.44 -2.67 -24.24
CA ASP A 380 -6.04 -3.85 -23.65
C ASP A 380 -4.98 -4.77 -23.02
N LEU A 381 -5.46 -5.74 -22.23
CA LEU A 381 -4.62 -6.67 -21.51
C LEU A 381 -3.86 -7.64 -22.44
N GLU A 382 -4.41 -7.96 -23.61
CA GLU A 382 -3.80 -8.90 -24.56
C GLU A 382 -2.54 -8.29 -25.18
N GLN A 383 -2.63 -7.04 -25.63
CA GLN A 383 -1.49 -6.28 -26.12
C GLN A 383 -0.39 -6.18 -25.05
N ALA A 384 -0.76 -5.89 -23.80
CA ALA A 384 0.20 -5.81 -22.70
C ALA A 384 0.93 -7.15 -22.48
N MET A 385 0.23 -8.29 -22.57
CA MET A 385 0.86 -9.61 -22.43
C MET A 385 1.79 -9.94 -23.60
N LEU A 386 1.42 -9.57 -24.83
CA LEU A 386 2.25 -9.75 -26.02
C LEU A 386 3.54 -8.92 -25.95
N ASP A 387 3.42 -7.66 -25.52
CA ASP A 387 4.57 -6.76 -25.37
C ASP A 387 5.55 -7.25 -24.30
N VAL A 388 5.04 -7.82 -23.20
CA VAL A 388 5.86 -8.48 -22.17
C VAL A 388 6.61 -9.68 -22.73
N TRP A 389 5.97 -10.45 -23.60
CA TRP A 389 6.62 -11.59 -24.24
C TRP A 389 7.72 -11.13 -25.21
N ALA A 390 7.46 -10.10 -26.02
CA ALA A 390 8.45 -9.48 -26.88
C ALA A 390 9.68 -8.95 -26.11
N LEU A 391 9.45 -8.28 -24.96
CA LEU A 391 10.54 -7.84 -24.08
C LEU A 391 11.35 -9.04 -23.55
N SER A 392 10.64 -10.09 -23.14
CA SER A 392 11.27 -11.31 -22.62
C SER A 392 12.10 -12.03 -23.68
N GLU A 393 11.67 -12.09 -24.94
CA GLU A 393 12.43 -12.69 -26.03
C GLU A 393 13.66 -11.86 -26.39
N ALA A 394 13.51 -10.54 -26.57
CA ALA A 394 14.62 -9.64 -26.89
C ALA A 394 15.75 -9.75 -25.87
N THR A 395 15.40 -9.81 -24.58
CA THR A 395 16.36 -9.96 -23.48
C THR A 395 16.99 -11.35 -23.40
N THR A 396 16.33 -12.40 -23.91
CA THR A 396 16.88 -13.76 -23.95
C THR A 396 17.85 -13.92 -25.12
N ALA A 397 17.47 -13.41 -26.29
CA ALA A 397 18.29 -13.47 -27.50
C ALA A 397 19.63 -12.74 -27.34
N ALA A 398 19.66 -11.65 -26.56
CA ALA A 398 20.88 -10.90 -26.28
C ALA A 398 21.80 -11.55 -25.21
N THR A 399 21.33 -12.61 -24.52
CA THR A 399 22.13 -13.36 -23.53
C THR A 399 22.69 -14.69 -24.04
N ALA A 400 22.24 -15.14 -25.22
CA ALA A 400 22.74 -16.33 -25.92
C ALA A 400 23.83 -15.92 -26.91
#